data_AF-A0A8J3NRU1-F1
#
_entry.id   AF-A0A8J3NRU1-F1
#
_cell.length_a   1.000
_cell.length_b   1.000
_cell.length_c   1.000
_cell.angle_alpha   90.00
_cell.angle_beta   90.00
_cell.angle_gamma   90.00
#
_symmetry.space_group_name_H-M   'P 1'
#
loop_
_entity.id
_entity.type
_entity.pdbx_description
1 polymer ?
#
loop_
_entity_poly.entity_id
_entity_poly.type
_entity_poly.pdbx_seq_one_letter_code
_entity_poly.pdbx_strand_id
1 'polypeptide(L)'
;MAEHMSSDGSAARGHDHSDMAGDIDTMTVSQLRGWLKDHGVTGTSGMRKEDLVKAAVKTMRSDQGTASPNIATGKKSTGASGSAATHKTAASTGKKTAHATASPRADISSGRAGETAWESRTDDVIDLLLSHHEQIKQLFGQVARAHGEQKQAAWRQLKDLLVLHESIEQQLVHPLVARRVPDGEDLIESRLQEEQQAIADLSRLYQIGIDHPQFDDGLIELRDAVVEHAELEEDEEFGYLRENVPTEQLIGLAAAARAAERIASRPHADMPASGPQNGSPAAIADRVRAALRDAVK
;
A
#
# COMPACT_ATOMS: atom_id res chain seq x y z
N MET A 1 -10.46 -55.78 -36.37
CA MET A 1 -9.24 -54.99 -36.11
C MET A 1 -9.68 -53.90 -35.15
N ALA A 2 -9.62 -54.17 -33.83
CA ALA A 2 -8.58 -53.68 -32.88
C ALA A 2 -8.58 -52.12 -32.81
N GLU A 3 -8.64 -51.41 -31.68
CA GLU A 3 -8.57 -51.66 -30.23
C GLU A 3 -8.96 -50.34 -29.48
N HIS A 4 -9.32 -50.44 -28.19
CA HIS A 4 -9.13 -49.52 -27.02
C HIS A 4 -9.21 -47.97 -27.15
N MET A 5 -10.11 -47.26 -26.43
CA MET A 5 -10.16 -46.85 -24.99
C MET A 5 -9.33 -45.60 -24.59
N SER A 6 -10.03 -44.67 -23.91
CA SER A 6 -9.56 -43.73 -22.87
C SER A 6 -8.53 -42.66 -23.26
N SER A 7 -8.37 -41.51 -22.60
CA SER A 7 -9.08 -40.70 -21.59
C SER A 7 -8.17 -39.48 -21.35
N ASP A 8 -8.75 -38.31 -21.13
CA ASP A 8 -8.32 -37.25 -20.20
C ASP A 8 -6.87 -36.70 -20.23
N GLY A 9 -6.72 -35.38 -20.07
CA GLY A 9 -5.39 -34.78 -19.91
C GLY A 9 -5.30 -33.27 -20.08
N SER A 10 -5.72 -32.55 -19.05
CA SER A 10 -5.36 -31.17 -18.74
C SER A 10 -3.89 -30.86 -19.09
N ALA A 11 -3.67 -29.93 -20.02
CA ALA A 11 -2.34 -29.38 -20.31
C ALA A 11 -2.20 -28.02 -19.62
N ALA A 12 -1.77 -28.04 -18.36
CA ALA A 12 -1.14 -26.90 -17.72
C ALA A 12 0.15 -26.57 -18.50
N ARG A 13 0.18 -25.38 -19.12
CA ARG A 13 1.38 -24.81 -19.72
C ARG A 13 2.40 -24.53 -18.61
N GLY A 14 3.40 -25.39 -18.50
CA GLY A 14 4.62 -25.08 -17.75
C GLY A 14 5.33 -23.90 -18.42
N HIS A 15 5.51 -22.81 -17.69
CA HIS A 15 6.45 -21.76 -18.07
C HIS A 15 7.86 -22.32 -17.88
N ASP A 16 8.65 -22.25 -18.95
CA ASP A 16 10.04 -22.68 -19.01
C ASP A 16 10.90 -21.76 -18.13
N HIS A 17 11.72 -22.33 -17.24
CA HIS A 17 12.58 -21.60 -16.30
C HIS A 17 13.79 -20.91 -16.97
N SER A 18 13.96 -21.06 -18.29
CA SER A 18 15.12 -20.54 -19.03
C SER A 18 15.00 -19.09 -19.54
N ASP A 19 13.80 -18.49 -19.60
CA ASP A 19 13.59 -17.15 -20.19
C ASP A 19 13.56 -15.99 -19.16
N MET A 20 13.58 -16.29 -17.86
CA MET A 20 13.39 -15.27 -16.79
C MET A 20 14.64 -14.43 -16.48
N ALA A 21 15.82 -14.79 -16.99
CA ALA A 21 17.04 -14.02 -16.74
C ALA A 21 17.08 -12.70 -17.52
N GLY A 22 16.34 -12.60 -18.63
CA GLY A 22 16.19 -11.36 -19.41
C GLY A 22 15.18 -10.39 -18.79
N ASP A 23 14.21 -10.91 -18.02
CA ASP A 23 13.09 -10.11 -17.52
C ASP A 23 13.41 -9.33 -16.23
N ILE A 24 14.44 -9.71 -15.47
CA ILE A 24 14.78 -9.08 -14.17
C ILE A 24 15.02 -7.57 -14.28
N ASP A 25 15.66 -7.11 -15.36
CA ASP A 25 15.93 -5.67 -15.55
C ASP A 25 14.64 -4.87 -15.82
N THR A 26 13.63 -5.54 -16.37
CA THR A 26 12.32 -4.96 -16.69
C THR A 26 11.30 -5.08 -15.56
N MET A 27 11.58 -5.90 -14.55
CA MET A 27 10.70 -6.08 -13.39
C MET A 27 10.60 -4.79 -12.56
N THR A 28 9.41 -4.54 -12.01
CA THR A 28 9.18 -3.47 -11.05
C THR A 28 9.80 -3.80 -9.68
N VAL A 29 9.95 -2.79 -8.82
CA VAL A 29 10.48 -2.97 -7.45
C VAL A 29 9.64 -3.98 -6.66
N SER A 30 8.31 -3.87 -6.72
CA SER A 30 7.38 -4.80 -6.08
C SER A 30 7.53 -6.24 -6.61
N GLN A 31 7.66 -6.41 -7.94
CA GLN A 31 7.90 -7.73 -8.54
C GLN A 31 9.24 -8.34 -8.12
N LEU A 32 10.31 -7.54 -8.06
CA LEU A 32 11.63 -7.99 -7.60
C LEU A 32 11.61 -8.40 -6.13
N ARG A 33 10.92 -7.64 -5.27
CA ARG A 33 10.75 -7.96 -3.84
C ARG A 33 9.92 -9.23 -3.65
N GLY A 34 8.82 -9.38 -4.38
CA GLY A 34 7.99 -10.59 -4.36
C GLY A 34 8.79 -11.82 -4.77
N TRP A 35 9.54 -11.73 -5.88
CA TRP A 35 10.39 -12.82 -6.34
C TRP A 35 11.49 -13.17 -5.32
N LEU A 36 12.16 -12.16 -4.74
CA LEU A 36 13.20 -12.37 -3.73
C LEU A 36 12.66 -13.04 -2.48
N LYS A 37 11.46 -12.65 -2.03
CA LYS A 37 10.75 -13.27 -0.91
C LYS A 37 10.43 -14.74 -1.19
N ASP A 38 9.95 -15.06 -2.38
CA ASP A 38 9.67 -16.44 -2.80
C ASP A 38 10.93 -17.32 -2.85
N HIS A 39 12.10 -16.70 -3.05
CA HIS A 39 13.41 -17.36 -3.05
C HIS A 39 14.16 -17.23 -1.70
N GLY A 40 13.45 -16.85 -0.63
CA GLY A 40 13.97 -16.85 0.74
C GLY A 40 14.90 -15.69 1.10
N VAL A 41 14.95 -14.64 0.28
CA VAL A 41 15.65 -13.38 0.60
C VAL A 41 14.69 -12.46 1.33
N THR A 42 15.01 -12.13 2.58
CA THR A 42 14.23 -11.21 3.43
C THR A 42 15.00 -9.90 3.66
N GLY A 43 14.33 -8.88 4.21
CA GLY A 43 14.96 -7.57 4.47
C GLY A 43 15.19 -6.73 3.21
N THR A 44 14.39 -6.94 2.16
CA THR A 44 14.52 -6.25 0.87
C THR A 44 13.74 -4.94 0.80
N SER A 45 12.99 -4.58 1.84
CA SER A 45 12.09 -3.42 1.85
C SER A 45 12.83 -2.10 1.65
N GLY A 46 13.99 -1.91 2.30
CA GLY A 46 14.82 -0.71 2.14
C GLY A 46 15.79 -0.74 0.95
N MET A 47 15.76 -1.77 0.11
CA MET A 47 16.67 -1.87 -1.03
C MET A 47 16.16 -1.05 -2.21
N ARG A 48 17.06 -0.28 -2.82
CA ARG A 48 16.82 0.39 -4.12
C ARG A 48 16.67 -0.65 -5.23
N LYS A 49 15.99 -0.30 -6.32
CA LYS A 49 15.79 -1.20 -7.48
C LYS A 49 17.08 -1.87 -7.94
N GLU A 50 18.17 -1.13 -8.02
CA GLU A 50 19.48 -1.67 -8.43
C GLU A 50 20.01 -2.75 -7.49
N ASP A 51 19.80 -2.59 -6.18
CA ASP A 51 20.26 -3.56 -5.17
C ASP A 51 19.32 -4.78 -5.12
N LEU A 52 18.02 -4.59 -5.39
CA LEU A 52 17.07 -5.66 -5.62
C LEU A 52 17.44 -6.48 -6.86
N VAL A 53 17.78 -5.84 -7.97
CA VAL A 53 18.26 -6.51 -9.19
C VAL A 53 19.55 -7.29 -8.90
N LYS A 54 20.52 -6.69 -8.19
CA LYS A 54 21.76 -7.40 -7.80
C LYS A 54 21.48 -8.59 -6.90
N ALA A 55 20.59 -8.44 -5.93
CA ALA A 55 20.17 -9.53 -5.04
C ALA A 55 19.50 -10.65 -5.85
N ALA A 56 18.61 -10.30 -6.79
CA ALA A 56 17.90 -11.26 -7.62
C ALA A 56 18.86 -12.07 -8.50
N VAL A 57 19.78 -11.38 -9.20
CA VAL A 57 20.82 -12.01 -10.02
C VAL A 57 21.73 -12.91 -9.18
N LYS A 58 22.09 -12.50 -7.96
CA LYS A 58 22.91 -13.31 -7.04
C LYS A 58 22.17 -14.57 -6.59
N THR A 59 20.88 -14.47 -6.26
CA THR A 59 20.05 -15.60 -5.85
C THR A 59 19.89 -16.61 -6.99
N MET A 60 19.63 -16.16 -8.23
CA MET A 60 19.58 -17.05 -9.40
C MET A 60 20.89 -17.81 -9.66
N ARG A 61 22.04 -17.12 -9.56
CA ARG A 61 23.36 -17.76 -9.74
C ARG A 61 23.65 -18.81 -8.69
N SER A 62 23.11 -18.65 -7.49
CA SER A 62 23.27 -19.59 -6.39
C SER A 62 22.48 -20.87 -6.63
N ASP A 63 21.30 -20.76 -7.24
CA ASP A 63 20.43 -21.89 -7.59
C ASP A 63 21.00 -22.72 -8.76
N GLN A 64 21.63 -22.05 -9.74
CA GLN A 64 22.31 -22.67 -10.89
C GLN A 64 23.62 -23.42 -10.52
N GLY A 65 24.12 -23.26 -9.29
CA GLY A 65 25.37 -23.85 -8.82
C GLY A 65 25.28 -25.28 -8.27
N THR A 66 24.08 -25.90 -8.23
CA THR A 66 23.85 -27.16 -7.49
C THR A 66 23.59 -28.40 -8.36
N ALA A 67 23.96 -28.41 -9.64
CA ALA A 67 23.72 -29.55 -10.54
C ALA A 67 25.01 -30.25 -11.06
N SER A 68 25.51 -31.32 -10.38
CA SER A 68 26.16 -32.53 -10.97
C SER A 68 26.85 -33.50 -9.95
N PRO A 69 27.16 -34.79 -10.28
CA PRO A 69 26.55 -35.94 -9.59
C PRO A 69 27.47 -36.93 -8.79
N ASN A 70 26.84 -37.55 -7.78
CA ASN A 70 26.77 -38.99 -7.38
C ASN A 70 28.02 -39.89 -7.23
N ILE A 71 28.26 -40.47 -6.03
CA ILE A 71 28.69 -41.88 -5.79
C ILE A 71 28.13 -42.40 -4.45
N ALA A 72 27.52 -43.59 -4.50
CA ALA A 72 26.95 -44.34 -3.38
C ALA A 72 27.96 -45.21 -2.60
N THR A 73 27.67 -45.47 -1.33
CA THR A 73 27.79 -46.79 -0.66
C THR A 73 27.00 -46.78 0.65
N GLY A 74 26.24 -47.85 0.92
CA GLY A 74 25.24 -47.91 2.00
C GLY A 74 25.71 -48.61 3.29
N LYS A 75 24.77 -48.76 4.24
CA LYS A 75 24.20 -50.03 4.73
C LYS A 75 23.59 -49.88 6.17
N LYS A 76 22.35 -50.39 6.31
CA LYS A 76 21.68 -51.06 7.47
C LYS A 76 21.54 -50.36 8.85
N SER A 77 20.27 -50.21 9.28
CA SER A 77 19.58 -50.99 10.36
C SER A 77 19.67 -50.30 11.74
N THR A 78 18.71 -50.28 12.68
CA THR A 78 17.66 -51.20 13.17
C THR A 78 16.69 -50.45 14.14
N GLY A 79 15.46 -50.96 14.33
CA GLY A 79 14.58 -50.79 15.52
C GLY A 79 13.33 -49.92 15.28
N ALA A 80 12.07 -50.40 15.18
CA ALA A 80 11.24 -51.25 16.07
C ALA A 80 11.11 -50.65 17.50
N SER A 81 9.97 -50.52 18.19
CA SER A 81 8.59 -51.03 18.09
C SER A 81 7.78 -50.42 19.27
N GLY A 82 6.43 -50.43 19.21
CA GLY A 82 5.53 -50.42 20.38
C GLY A 82 4.29 -49.54 20.20
N SER A 83 3.18 -50.03 19.64
CA SER A 83 2.02 -50.72 20.28
C SER A 83 1.16 -49.81 21.19
N ALA A 84 -0.08 -49.48 20.78
CA ALA A 84 -1.36 -50.19 21.09
C ALA A 84 -1.81 -49.94 22.55
N ALA A 85 -3.04 -49.50 22.88
CA ALA A 85 -4.33 -50.19 22.79
C ALA A 85 -5.35 -49.34 23.61
N THR A 86 -6.48 -48.87 23.07
CA THR A 86 -7.87 -49.43 23.02
C THR A 86 -8.87 -49.06 24.14
N HIS A 87 -10.11 -48.79 23.68
CA HIS A 87 -11.46 -48.98 24.25
C HIS A 87 -12.04 -48.09 25.36
N LYS A 88 -13.20 -47.47 25.07
CA LYS A 88 -14.57 -47.80 25.59
C LYS A 88 -15.57 -46.71 25.15
N THR A 89 -16.55 -46.96 24.29
CA THR A 89 -17.95 -47.42 24.54
C THR A 89 -18.76 -46.62 25.57
N ALA A 90 -19.84 -45.95 25.13
CA ALA A 90 -21.23 -46.19 25.58
C ALA A 90 -22.23 -45.30 24.82
N ALA A 91 -23.39 -45.87 24.50
CA ALA A 91 -24.53 -45.26 23.82
C ALA A 91 -25.70 -45.03 24.79
N SER A 92 -26.65 -44.14 24.43
CA SER A 92 -28.10 -44.17 24.76
C SER A 92 -28.72 -42.81 24.35
N THR A 93 -29.54 -42.66 23.31
CA THR A 93 -30.96 -43.03 23.06
C THR A 93 -32.02 -42.06 23.61
N GLY A 94 -32.75 -41.41 22.68
CA GLY A 94 -34.19 -41.05 22.75
C GLY A 94 -34.55 -39.63 23.26
N LYS A 95 -35.65 -38.95 22.88
CA LYS A 95 -36.78 -39.20 21.95
C LYS A 95 -37.73 -37.96 21.93
N LYS A 96 -38.09 -37.46 20.73
CA LYS A 96 -39.40 -36.89 20.25
C LYS A 96 -40.06 -35.56 20.73
N THR A 97 -40.83 -35.02 19.76
CA THR A 97 -42.06 -34.16 19.78
C THR A 97 -41.85 -32.64 19.63
N ALA A 98 -42.69 -31.81 19.00
CA ALA A 98 -43.76 -31.90 17.98
C ALA A 98 -44.22 -30.45 17.60
N HIS A 99 -44.73 -30.27 16.37
CA HIS A 99 -45.74 -29.32 15.83
C HIS A 99 -45.95 -27.86 16.35
N ALA A 100 -45.63 -26.88 15.46
CA ALA A 100 -46.48 -25.91 14.73
C ALA A 100 -47.54 -24.95 15.37
N THR A 101 -47.74 -23.82 14.64
CA THR A 101 -48.81 -22.77 14.61
C THR A 101 -48.51 -21.45 15.37
N ALA A 102 -48.79 -20.21 14.93
CA ALA A 102 -49.23 -19.57 13.67
C ALA A 102 -49.05 -18.01 13.76
N SER A 103 -48.77 -17.37 12.61
CA SER A 103 -48.96 -15.98 12.08
C SER A 103 -49.25 -14.74 12.97
N PRO A 104 -48.88 -13.50 12.52
CA PRO A 104 -49.74 -12.76 11.57
C PRO A 104 -49.01 -12.03 10.42
N ARG A 105 -49.83 -11.69 9.41
CA ARG A 105 -49.53 -10.95 8.18
C ARG A 105 -49.15 -9.49 8.45
N ALA A 106 -48.21 -8.95 7.69
CA ALA A 106 -48.15 -7.53 7.34
C ALA A 106 -47.49 -7.35 5.96
N ASP A 107 -48.26 -6.70 5.08
CA ASP A 107 -47.94 -5.83 3.95
C ASP A 107 -46.79 -6.16 2.96
N ILE A 108 -47.16 -6.14 1.68
CA ILE A 108 -46.28 -6.24 0.52
C ILE A 108 -46.30 -4.86 -0.12
N SER A 109 -45.31 -4.04 0.17
CA SER A 109 -45.04 -2.82 -0.58
C SER A 109 -43.53 -2.57 -0.64
N SER A 110 -43.02 -2.49 -1.87
CA SER A 110 -41.76 -1.86 -2.30
C SER A 110 -40.50 -2.31 -1.52
N GLY A 111 -39.65 -3.19 -2.02
CA GLY A 111 -38.98 -3.03 -3.31
C GLY A 111 -38.02 -1.84 -3.30
N ARG A 112 -36.91 -1.93 -2.54
CA ARG A 112 -35.56 -1.37 -2.83
C ARG A 112 -34.55 -1.74 -1.72
N ALA A 113 -34.36 -3.03 -1.46
CA ALA A 113 -33.22 -3.52 -0.70
C ALA A 113 -32.10 -3.85 -1.70
N GLY A 114 -31.33 -2.84 -2.10
CA GLY A 114 -30.27 -3.01 -3.08
C GLY A 114 -29.78 -1.74 -3.76
N GLU A 115 -29.88 -0.56 -3.15
CA GLU A 115 -29.40 0.69 -3.76
C GLU A 115 -28.73 1.67 -2.78
N THR A 116 -28.21 1.19 -1.64
CA THR A 116 -27.54 2.06 -0.65
C THR A 116 -26.17 1.54 -0.18
N ALA A 117 -25.57 0.57 -0.86
CA ALA A 117 -24.27 0.00 -0.46
C ALA A 117 -23.08 0.50 -1.29
N TRP A 118 -23.27 1.47 -2.21
CA TRP A 118 -22.22 1.95 -3.11
C TRP A 118 -22.11 3.48 -3.21
N GLU A 119 -22.75 4.20 -2.29
CA GLU A 119 -22.76 5.69 -2.25
C GLU A 119 -22.01 6.27 -1.03
N SER A 120 -21.06 5.52 -0.48
CA SER A 120 -20.07 6.02 0.47
C SER A 120 -18.69 5.57 -0.01
N ARG A 121 -18.13 6.26 -1.00
CA ARG A 121 -16.76 6.03 -1.51
C ARG A 121 -15.84 7.22 -1.20
N THR A 122 -16.00 7.84 -0.03
CA THR A 122 -15.23 9.02 0.42
C THR A 122 -15.13 9.15 1.94
N ASP A 123 -15.38 8.10 2.72
CA ASP A 123 -15.68 8.32 4.15
C ASP A 123 -14.54 7.92 5.10
N ASP A 124 -13.54 7.18 4.64
CA ASP A 124 -12.39 6.82 5.47
C ASP A 124 -11.07 7.48 5.05
N VAL A 125 -10.06 7.38 5.92
CA VAL A 125 -8.77 8.06 5.73
C VAL A 125 -8.01 7.51 4.54
N ILE A 126 -8.21 6.24 4.17
CA ILE A 126 -7.54 5.62 3.01
C ILE A 126 -8.16 6.17 1.73
N ASP A 127 -9.50 6.26 1.64
CA ASP A 127 -10.18 6.92 0.52
C ASP A 127 -9.72 8.39 0.35
N LEU A 128 -9.50 9.08 1.47
CA LEU A 128 -9.00 10.45 1.47
C LEU A 128 -7.59 10.57 0.89
N LEU A 129 -6.67 9.72 1.33
CA LEU A 129 -5.28 9.73 0.88
C LEU A 129 -5.14 9.28 -0.58
N LEU A 130 -5.90 8.27 -1.00
CA LEU A 130 -6.01 7.90 -2.42
C LEU A 130 -6.50 9.08 -3.29
N SER A 131 -7.47 9.85 -2.78
CA SER A 131 -7.89 11.08 -3.45
C SER A 131 -6.77 12.13 -3.48
N HIS A 132 -5.93 12.24 -2.45
CA HIS A 132 -4.76 13.12 -2.47
C HIS A 132 -3.74 12.67 -3.52
N HIS A 133 -3.43 11.37 -3.61
CA HIS A 133 -2.52 10.84 -4.63
C HIS A 133 -2.93 11.27 -6.04
N GLU A 134 -4.21 11.09 -6.38
CA GLU A 134 -4.73 11.46 -7.70
C GLU A 134 -4.69 12.98 -7.93
N GLN A 135 -5.02 13.78 -6.92
CA GLN A 135 -4.93 15.25 -7.02
C GLN A 135 -3.48 15.73 -7.19
N ILE A 136 -2.53 15.14 -6.45
CA ILE A 136 -1.09 15.44 -6.54
C ILE A 136 -0.57 15.10 -7.94
N LYS A 137 -0.86 13.91 -8.47
CA LYS A 137 -0.52 13.50 -9.84
C LYS A 137 -1.04 14.49 -10.88
N GLN A 138 -2.30 14.93 -10.73
CA GLN A 138 -2.89 15.93 -11.62
C GLN A 138 -2.20 17.29 -11.51
N LEU A 139 -1.88 17.73 -10.30
CA LEU A 139 -1.22 19.01 -10.04
C LEU A 139 0.20 19.07 -10.60
N PHE A 140 0.99 18.00 -10.50
CA PHE A 140 2.27 17.91 -11.22
C PHE A 140 2.09 18.17 -12.72
N GLY A 141 1.10 17.51 -13.32
CA GLY A 141 0.76 17.71 -14.73
C GLY A 141 0.31 19.14 -15.06
N GLN A 142 -0.41 19.81 -14.16
CA GLN A 142 -0.84 21.20 -14.33
C GLN A 142 0.34 22.17 -14.25
N VAL A 143 1.23 22.01 -13.27
CA VAL A 143 2.44 22.85 -13.13
C VAL A 143 3.33 22.73 -14.37
N ALA A 144 3.53 21.52 -14.89
CA ALA A 144 4.37 21.28 -16.06
C ALA A 144 3.83 21.91 -17.36
N ARG A 145 2.50 22.08 -17.47
CA ARG A 145 1.83 22.60 -18.68
C ARG A 145 1.48 24.09 -18.61
N ALA A 146 1.44 24.66 -17.42
CA ALA A 146 1.02 26.03 -17.20
C ALA A 146 2.19 27.02 -17.32
N HIS A 147 1.87 28.30 -17.48
CA HIS A 147 2.85 29.40 -17.49
C HIS A 147 2.37 30.58 -16.63
N GLY A 148 3.29 31.45 -16.23
CA GLY A 148 3.00 32.68 -15.49
C GLY A 148 2.18 32.44 -14.23
N GLU A 149 1.14 33.26 -14.01
CA GLU A 149 0.29 33.19 -12.82
C GLU A 149 -0.41 31.84 -12.65
N GLN A 150 -0.74 31.14 -13.74
CA GLN A 150 -1.37 29.82 -13.67
C GLN A 150 -0.39 28.77 -13.16
N LYS A 151 0.87 28.79 -13.62
CA LYS A 151 1.93 27.92 -13.09
C LYS A 151 2.17 28.20 -11.61
N GLN A 152 2.21 29.48 -11.23
CA GLN A 152 2.38 29.89 -9.85
C GLN A 152 1.21 29.41 -8.96
N ALA A 153 -0.03 29.47 -9.44
CA ALA A 153 -1.19 28.99 -8.71
C ALA A 153 -1.18 27.46 -8.55
N ALA A 154 -0.94 26.72 -9.64
CA ALA A 154 -0.83 25.26 -9.59
C ALA A 154 0.32 24.81 -8.68
N TRP A 155 1.46 25.51 -8.72
CA TRP A 155 2.61 25.22 -7.86
C TRP A 155 2.30 25.41 -6.38
N ARG A 156 1.57 26.48 -6.02
CA ARG A 156 1.09 26.66 -4.64
C ARG A 156 0.21 25.50 -4.20
N GLN A 157 -0.76 25.12 -5.03
CA GLN A 157 -1.68 24.04 -4.71
C GLN A 157 -0.95 22.71 -4.53
N LEU A 158 -0.01 22.39 -5.43
CA LEU A 158 0.83 21.20 -5.33
C LEU A 158 1.62 21.18 -4.01
N LYS A 159 2.35 22.27 -3.74
CA LYS A 159 3.17 22.39 -2.52
C LYS A 159 2.31 22.28 -1.25
N ASP A 160 1.19 23.00 -1.20
CA ASP A 160 0.31 23.02 -0.02
C ASP A 160 -0.31 21.62 0.21
N LEU A 161 -0.76 20.94 -0.86
CA LEU A 161 -1.36 19.61 -0.76
C LEU A 161 -0.33 18.53 -0.41
N LEU A 162 0.85 18.54 -1.02
CA LEU A 162 1.89 17.55 -0.74
C LEU A 162 2.30 17.62 0.74
N VAL A 163 2.60 18.81 1.27
CA VAL A 163 2.98 18.92 2.69
C VAL A 163 1.85 18.48 3.64
N LEU A 164 0.60 18.77 3.29
CA LEU A 164 -0.58 18.35 4.04
C LEU A 164 -0.72 16.82 4.06
N HIS A 165 -0.59 16.19 2.90
CA HIS A 165 -0.68 14.74 2.70
C HIS A 165 0.32 13.98 3.56
N GLU A 166 1.60 14.31 3.42
CA GLU A 166 2.71 13.68 4.15
C GLU A 166 2.55 13.87 5.68
N SER A 167 2.04 15.03 6.08
CA SER A 167 1.76 15.31 7.49
C SER A 167 0.60 14.47 8.02
N ILE A 168 -0.37 14.09 7.18
CA ILE A 168 -1.47 13.21 7.57
C ILE A 168 -0.96 11.78 7.72
N GLU A 169 -0.17 11.26 6.77
CA GLU A 169 0.45 9.93 6.89
C GLU A 169 1.24 9.80 8.18
N GLN A 170 2.23 10.68 8.39
CA GLN A 170 3.14 10.60 9.54
C GLN A 170 2.42 10.68 10.89
N GLN A 171 1.34 11.45 10.98
CA GLN A 171 0.66 11.68 12.26
C GLN A 171 -0.47 10.68 12.52
N LEU A 172 -1.13 10.14 11.48
CA LEU A 172 -2.32 9.30 11.62
C LEU A 172 -2.09 7.87 11.13
N VAL A 173 -1.46 7.69 9.97
CA VAL A 173 -1.30 6.39 9.29
C VAL A 173 -0.10 5.62 9.82
N HIS A 174 1.09 6.21 9.84
CA HIS A 174 2.31 5.53 10.29
C HIS A 174 2.21 4.99 11.72
N PRO A 175 1.64 5.73 12.69
CA PRO A 175 1.42 5.17 14.03
C PRO A 175 0.48 3.96 14.02
N LEU A 176 -0.47 3.91 13.09
CA LEU A 176 -1.39 2.77 12.94
C LEU A 176 -0.68 1.57 12.30
N VAL A 177 0.10 1.80 11.24
CA VAL A 177 0.97 0.80 10.60
C VAL A 177 1.90 0.17 11.63
N ALA A 178 2.62 0.98 12.41
CA ALA A 178 3.56 0.51 13.44
C ALA A 178 2.92 -0.45 14.45
N ARG A 179 1.64 -0.23 14.77
CA ARG A 179 0.91 -1.04 15.76
C ARG A 179 0.24 -2.28 15.17
N ARG A 180 -0.01 -2.32 13.86
CA ARG A 180 -0.93 -3.28 13.24
C ARG A 180 -0.26 -4.17 12.21
N VAL A 181 0.81 -3.69 11.56
CA VAL A 181 1.52 -4.38 10.48
C VAL A 181 2.72 -5.15 11.07
N PRO A 182 2.85 -6.46 10.82
CA PRO A 182 4.07 -7.20 11.12
C PRO A 182 5.26 -6.56 10.42
N ASP A 183 6.36 -6.36 11.15
CA ASP A 183 7.55 -5.65 10.67
C ASP A 183 7.25 -4.20 10.20
N GLY A 184 6.17 -3.59 10.71
CA GLY A 184 5.74 -2.25 10.33
C GLY A 184 6.74 -1.15 10.66
N GLU A 185 7.66 -1.36 11.61
CA GLU A 185 8.72 -0.39 11.92
C GLU A 185 9.70 -0.21 10.75
N ASP A 186 10.13 -1.31 10.10
CA ASP A 186 11.04 -1.27 8.95
C ASP A 186 10.35 -0.65 7.71
N LEU A 187 9.05 -0.92 7.55
CA LEU A 187 8.23 -0.34 6.49
C LEU A 187 8.14 1.19 6.63
N ILE A 188 7.83 1.65 7.84
CA ILE A 188 7.73 3.08 8.15
C ILE A 188 9.08 3.77 8.03
N GLU A 189 10.19 3.14 8.44
CA GLU A 189 11.51 3.75 8.26
C GLU A 189 11.78 4.05 6.77
N SER A 190 11.39 3.13 5.89
CA SER A 190 11.53 3.30 4.44
C SER A 190 10.65 4.45 3.93
N ARG A 191 9.37 4.49 4.31
CA ARG A 191 8.44 5.59 3.94
C ARG A 191 8.94 6.94 4.43
N LEU A 192 9.31 7.04 5.71
CA LEU A 192 9.85 8.29 6.28
C LEU A 192 11.10 8.79 5.55
N GLN A 193 11.96 7.90 5.04
CA GLN A 193 13.13 8.33 4.25
C GLN A 193 12.72 8.92 2.90
N GLU A 194 11.77 8.29 2.21
CA GLU A 194 11.20 8.76 0.94
C GLU A 194 10.54 10.13 1.11
N GLU A 195 9.66 10.27 2.12
CA GLU A 195 8.95 11.51 2.45
C GLU A 195 9.92 12.66 2.79
N GLN A 196 10.95 12.37 3.61
CA GLN A 196 11.98 13.36 3.95
C GLN A 196 12.71 13.87 2.70
N GLN A 197 13.02 12.97 1.75
CA GLN A 197 13.65 13.34 0.50
C GLN A 197 12.69 14.17 -0.38
N ALA A 198 11.42 13.76 -0.51
CA ALA A 198 10.41 14.50 -1.27
C ALA A 198 10.20 15.92 -0.72
N ILE A 199 10.12 16.08 0.61
CA ILE A 199 10.01 17.40 1.26
C ILE A 199 11.27 18.25 1.07
N ALA A 200 12.46 17.63 1.07
CA ALA A 200 13.72 18.33 0.79
C ALA A 200 13.74 18.87 -0.66
N ASP A 201 13.35 18.06 -1.63
CA ASP A 201 13.27 18.45 -3.03
C ASP A 201 12.19 19.51 -3.28
N LEU A 202 11.01 19.37 -2.67
CA LEU A 202 9.97 20.39 -2.70
C LEU A 202 10.48 21.72 -2.11
N SER A 203 11.23 21.67 -1.01
CA SER A 203 11.81 22.86 -0.37
C SER A 203 12.87 23.53 -1.25
N ARG A 204 13.70 22.75 -1.93
CA ARG A 204 14.66 23.26 -2.91
C ARG A 204 13.94 23.96 -4.07
N LEU A 205 12.93 23.32 -4.66
CA LEU A 205 12.13 23.89 -5.74
C LEU A 205 11.41 25.17 -5.31
N TYR A 206 10.89 25.21 -4.09
CA TYR A 206 10.27 26.40 -3.50
C TYR A 206 11.27 27.56 -3.40
N GLN A 207 12.53 27.29 -3.03
CA GLN A 207 13.56 28.31 -2.89
C GLN A 207 14.03 28.87 -4.23
N ILE A 208 14.24 28.02 -5.24
CA ILE A 208 14.70 28.47 -6.56
C ILE A 208 13.60 29.18 -7.36
N GLY A 209 12.33 28.80 -7.15
CA GLY A 209 11.17 29.41 -7.81
C GLY A 209 10.88 28.85 -9.21
N ILE A 210 9.63 29.05 -9.67
CA ILE A 210 9.08 28.41 -10.88
C ILE A 210 9.71 28.86 -12.20
N ASP A 211 10.40 30.01 -12.18
CA ASP A 211 11.06 30.62 -13.35
C ASP A 211 12.55 30.22 -13.43
N HIS A 212 13.06 29.46 -12.45
CA HIS A 212 14.45 29.03 -12.45
C HIS A 212 14.69 27.96 -13.54
N PRO A 213 15.82 28.00 -14.27
CA PRO A 213 16.10 27.03 -15.35
C PRO A 213 16.10 25.57 -14.91
N GLN A 214 16.42 25.28 -13.65
CA GLN A 214 16.44 23.92 -13.08
C GLN A 214 15.10 23.51 -12.45
N PHE A 215 14.07 24.35 -12.50
CA PHE A 215 12.79 24.06 -11.85
C PHE A 215 12.07 22.89 -12.50
N ASP A 216 11.98 22.87 -13.84
CA ASP A 216 11.20 21.84 -14.54
C ASP A 216 11.86 20.46 -14.44
N ASP A 217 13.19 20.36 -14.51
CA ASP A 217 13.92 19.11 -14.30
C ASP A 217 13.72 18.59 -12.86
N GLY A 218 13.88 19.48 -11.87
CA GLY A 218 13.65 19.08 -10.47
C GLY A 218 12.20 18.74 -10.16
N LEU A 219 11.23 19.34 -10.87
CA LEU A 219 9.81 18.99 -10.75
C LEU A 219 9.54 17.58 -11.26
N ILE A 220 10.23 17.15 -12.33
CA ILE A 220 10.15 15.78 -12.86
C ILE A 220 10.72 14.79 -11.85
N GLU A 221 11.89 15.06 -11.29
CA GLU A 221 12.52 14.21 -10.27
C GLU A 221 11.60 14.06 -9.04
N LEU A 222 11.06 15.18 -8.54
CA LEU A 222 10.12 15.16 -7.41
C LEU A 222 8.84 14.39 -7.75
N ARG A 223 8.29 14.55 -8.96
CA ARG A 223 7.10 13.81 -9.41
C ARG A 223 7.35 12.31 -9.37
N ASP A 224 8.46 11.86 -9.94
CA ASP A 224 8.75 10.44 -10.05
C ASP A 224 8.92 9.79 -8.67
N ALA A 225 9.62 10.48 -7.75
CA ALA A 225 9.76 10.03 -6.37
C ALA A 225 8.41 9.96 -5.63
N VAL A 226 7.55 10.98 -5.76
CA VAL A 226 6.24 11.03 -5.09
C VAL A 226 5.27 10.01 -5.67
N VAL A 227 5.32 9.74 -6.97
CA VAL A 227 4.48 8.70 -7.59
C VAL A 227 4.92 7.31 -7.14
N GLU A 228 6.22 7.03 -7.12
CA GLU A 228 6.74 5.76 -6.60
C GLU A 228 6.37 5.57 -5.13
N HIS A 229 6.52 6.61 -4.31
CA HIS A 229 6.12 6.60 -2.89
C HIS A 229 4.62 6.25 -2.74
N ALA A 230 3.74 6.96 -3.45
CA ALA A 230 2.30 6.72 -3.40
C ALA A 230 1.92 5.28 -3.82
N GLU A 231 2.54 4.73 -4.86
CA GLU A 231 2.31 3.35 -5.29
C GLU A 231 2.73 2.33 -4.21
N LEU A 232 3.86 2.58 -3.53
CA LEU A 232 4.33 1.73 -2.44
C LEU A 232 3.41 1.79 -1.22
N GLU A 233 2.87 2.95 -0.86
CA GLU A 233 1.90 3.07 0.23
C GLU A 233 0.58 2.34 -0.09
N GLU A 234 0.08 2.51 -1.32
CA GLU A 234 -1.13 1.84 -1.79
C GLU A 234 -1.00 0.31 -1.69
N ASP A 235 0.13 -0.23 -2.14
CA ASP A 235 0.40 -1.66 -2.19
C ASP A 235 0.79 -2.26 -0.82
N GLU A 236 1.65 -1.59 -0.05
CA GLU A 236 2.30 -2.15 1.14
C GLU A 236 1.59 -1.75 2.44
N GLU A 237 0.88 -0.61 2.50
CA GLU A 237 0.23 -0.11 3.70
C GLU A 237 -1.30 -0.13 3.61
N PHE A 238 -1.87 0.53 2.60
CA PHE A 238 -3.31 0.81 2.56
C PHE A 238 -4.13 -0.46 2.41
N GLY A 239 -3.69 -1.41 1.57
CA GLY A 239 -4.32 -2.73 1.46
C GLY A 239 -4.38 -3.45 2.80
N TYR A 240 -3.26 -3.48 3.53
CA TYR A 240 -3.20 -4.13 4.84
C TYR A 240 -4.12 -3.43 5.86
N LEU A 241 -4.11 -2.10 5.90
CA LEU A 241 -4.93 -1.34 6.83
C LEU A 241 -6.44 -1.55 6.57
N ARG A 242 -6.87 -1.60 5.29
CA ARG A 242 -8.25 -1.94 4.93
C ARG A 242 -8.68 -3.30 5.45
N GLU A 243 -7.80 -4.29 5.39
CA GLU A 243 -8.10 -5.65 5.80
C GLU A 243 -8.08 -5.85 7.32
N ASN A 244 -7.25 -5.09 8.04
CA ASN A 244 -6.91 -5.39 9.44
C ASN A 244 -7.33 -4.31 10.45
N VAL A 245 -7.83 -3.16 9.98
CA VAL A 245 -8.28 -2.07 10.86
C VAL A 245 -9.79 -1.90 10.73
N PRO A 246 -10.53 -1.79 11.86
CA PRO A 246 -11.97 -1.54 11.81
C PRO A 246 -12.31 -0.28 11.02
N THR A 247 -13.29 -0.36 10.13
CA THR A 247 -13.70 0.75 9.26
C THR A 247 -14.07 2.00 10.07
N GLU A 248 -14.69 1.86 11.24
CA GLU A 248 -15.06 2.98 12.11
C GLU A 248 -13.83 3.75 12.61
N GLN A 249 -12.72 3.04 12.84
CA GLN A 249 -11.45 3.66 13.22
C GLN A 249 -10.90 4.48 12.04
N LEU A 250 -10.93 3.95 10.82
CA LEU A 250 -10.46 4.64 9.62
C LEU A 250 -11.32 5.88 9.29
N ILE A 251 -12.64 5.81 9.51
CA ILE A 251 -13.56 6.96 9.39
C ILE A 251 -13.23 8.05 10.42
N GLY A 252 -12.95 7.66 11.67
CA GLY A 252 -12.54 8.59 12.72
C GLY A 252 -11.26 9.35 12.37
N LEU A 253 -10.27 8.65 11.79
CA LEU A 253 -9.04 9.28 11.30
C LEU A 253 -9.30 10.24 10.14
N ALA A 254 -10.21 9.91 9.22
CA ALA A 254 -10.61 10.80 8.14
C ALA A 254 -11.20 12.12 8.67
N ALA A 255 -12.00 12.06 9.74
CA ALA A 255 -12.57 13.25 10.36
C ALA A 255 -11.47 14.18 10.93
N ALA A 256 -10.44 13.61 11.56
CA ALA A 256 -9.29 14.36 12.06
C ALA A 256 -8.46 14.98 10.91
N ALA A 257 -8.18 14.21 9.85
CA ALA A 257 -7.48 14.69 8.66
C ALA A 257 -8.23 15.87 8.00
N ARG A 258 -9.55 15.73 7.78
CA ARG A 258 -10.41 16.80 7.23
C ARG A 258 -10.51 18.03 8.14
N ALA A 259 -10.39 17.87 9.45
CA ALA A 259 -10.29 19.01 10.37
C ALA A 259 -8.97 19.76 10.16
N ALA A 260 -7.85 19.04 10.02
CA ALA A 260 -6.55 19.62 9.74
C ALA A 260 -6.49 20.31 8.38
N GLU A 261 -7.06 19.71 7.32
CA GLU A 261 -7.20 20.32 5.99
C GLU A 261 -7.87 21.69 6.05
N ARG A 262 -8.98 21.80 6.78
CA ARG A 262 -9.73 23.05 6.92
C ARG A 262 -8.93 24.13 7.66
N ILE A 263 -8.11 23.74 8.63
CA ILE A 263 -7.25 24.67 9.36
C ILE A 263 -6.05 25.09 8.50
N ALA A 264 -5.46 24.14 7.76
CA ALA A 264 -4.34 24.40 6.88
C ALA A 264 -4.71 25.31 5.70
N SER A 265 -5.91 25.12 5.15
CA SER A 265 -6.44 25.83 3.97
C SER A 265 -7.07 27.19 4.28
N ARG A 266 -7.16 27.60 5.55
CA ARG A 266 -7.75 28.90 5.91
C ARG A 266 -6.86 30.07 5.44
N PRO A 267 -7.42 31.05 4.69
CA PRO A 267 -6.70 32.28 4.40
C PRO A 267 -6.52 33.06 5.71
N HIS A 268 -5.28 33.46 6.01
CA HIS A 268 -4.98 34.26 7.20
C HIS A 268 -5.55 35.67 7.03
N ALA A 269 -6.48 36.05 7.90
CA ALA A 269 -7.23 37.31 7.82
C ALA A 269 -6.38 38.59 7.95
N ASP A 270 -5.11 38.48 8.32
CA ASP A 270 -4.22 39.63 8.59
C ASP A 270 -3.11 39.84 7.54
N MET A 271 -3.25 39.35 6.30
CA MET A 271 -2.20 39.53 5.28
C MET A 271 -2.72 40.09 3.95
N PRO A 272 -2.08 41.14 3.38
CA PRO A 272 -2.45 41.69 2.10
C PRO A 272 -2.26 40.66 0.98
N ALA A 273 -3.18 40.67 -0.01
CA ALA A 273 -3.27 39.72 -1.13
C ALA A 273 -2.09 39.77 -2.14
N SER A 274 -0.94 40.31 -1.75
CA SER A 274 0.25 40.48 -2.59
C SER A 274 1.51 40.44 -1.70
N GLY A 275 1.88 39.24 -1.25
CA GLY A 275 3.06 38.94 -0.43
C GLY A 275 3.31 37.42 -0.41
N PRO A 276 4.48 36.91 0.03
CA PRO A 276 4.90 35.53 -0.23
C PRO A 276 3.93 34.52 0.40
N GLN A 277 3.06 34.00 -0.45
CA GLN A 277 2.50 32.65 -0.55
C GLN A 277 2.54 31.82 0.73
N ASN A 278 1.37 31.50 1.31
CA ASN A 278 1.10 30.38 2.24
C ASN A 278 2.34 29.63 2.78
N GLY A 279 3.21 30.25 3.58
CA GLY A 279 4.34 29.61 4.27
C GLY A 279 5.39 28.85 3.43
N SER A 280 6.59 28.69 3.97
CA SER A 280 7.51 27.63 3.51
C SER A 280 6.88 26.25 3.75
N PRO A 281 7.33 25.18 3.06
CA PRO A 281 6.87 23.82 3.34
C PRO A 281 6.91 23.46 4.83
N ALA A 282 8.00 23.82 5.54
CA ALA A 282 8.12 23.60 6.98
C ALA A 282 7.00 24.30 7.80
N ALA A 283 6.66 25.54 7.46
CA ALA A 283 5.62 26.29 8.18
C ALA A 283 4.21 25.71 7.96
N ILE A 284 3.96 25.13 6.78
CA ILE A 284 2.72 24.40 6.52
C ILE A 284 2.69 23.11 7.35
N ALA A 285 3.77 22.32 7.32
CA ALA A 285 3.87 21.07 8.08
C ALA A 285 3.64 21.29 9.58
N ASP A 286 4.26 22.33 10.16
CA ASP A 286 4.06 22.67 11.58
C ASP A 286 2.59 22.98 11.90
N ARG A 287 1.90 23.69 11.01
CA ARG A 287 0.48 24.02 11.19
C ARG A 287 -0.40 22.77 11.09
N VAL A 288 -0.14 21.92 10.09
CA VAL A 288 -0.90 20.68 9.91
C VAL A 288 -0.69 19.76 11.12
N ARG A 289 0.56 19.56 11.56
CA ARG A 289 0.89 18.80 12.78
C ARG A 289 0.22 19.38 14.03
N ALA A 290 0.17 20.70 14.18
CA ALA A 290 -0.55 21.33 15.28
C ALA A 290 -2.06 21.04 15.21
N ALA A 291 -2.67 21.19 14.04
CA ALA A 291 -4.09 20.94 13.83
C ALA A 291 -4.47 19.48 14.07
N LEU A 292 -3.66 18.52 13.60
CA LEU A 292 -3.86 17.09 13.81
C LEU A 292 -3.76 16.73 15.30
N ARG A 293 -2.76 17.27 16.02
CA ARG A 293 -2.63 17.06 17.47
C ARG A 293 -3.82 17.59 18.26
N ASP A 294 -4.49 18.63 17.78
CA ASP A 294 -5.69 19.17 18.44
C ASP A 294 -6.96 18.42 18.04
N ALA A 295 -7.03 17.88 16.83
CA ALA A 295 -8.17 17.10 16.34
C ALA A 295 -8.25 15.67 16.92
N VAL A 296 -7.11 15.11 17.34
CA VAL A 296 -7.01 13.74 17.90
C VAL A 296 -7.18 13.73 19.43
N LYS A 297 -7.17 14.89 20.10
CA LYS A 297 -7.47 15.02 21.54
C LYS A 297 -8.96 14.95 21.82
#